data_AF-A0A1G6P991-F1
#
_entry.id   AF-A0A1G6P991-F1
#
_cell.length_a   1.000
_cell.length_b   1.000
_cell.length_c   1.000
_cell.angle_alpha   90.00
_cell.angle_beta   90.00
_cell.angle_gamma   90.00
#
_symmetry.space_group_name_H-M   'P 1'
#
loop_
_entity.id
_entity.type
_entity.pdbx_description
1 polymer ?
#
loop_
_entity_poly.entity_id
_entity_poly.type
_entity_poly.pdbx_seq_one_letter_code
_entity_poly.pdbx_strand_id
1 'polypeptide(L)'
;MGTLALAAKITHVPSMYLSEFPGPNFGCREAAINGHKEIDRRCRELGVDTIVVFDVHWQVNSEYHINCGPQFGGTYTSNELPHFIKNMPYAYPGNPALGHLIADVANEMGVKSRAHSDTTLELEYGTLVPMRYMNADQHYKVISISGWCDWHDLHESGRFGLAVRRAIEERYEGTVAVFASGSLSHHFADNGRAPEFMHKVYDPFLEQVDRRVVQLWEAGEWKTFVGMLPMYADKCWGEGDMHDTAMLLGLLGWDRYTAPVEIVTPYFGSSGTGQINAIFPVTPLPAPATA
;
A
#
# COMPACT_ATOMS: atom_id res chain seq x y z
N MET A 1 -1.49 -25.00 3.24
CA MET A 1 -0.86 -24.04 2.31
C MET A 1 -1.78 -22.84 2.21
N GLY A 2 -1.24 -21.64 2.38
CA GLY A 2 -2.00 -20.41 2.36
C GLY A 2 -2.25 -19.91 0.94
N THR A 3 -3.05 -18.86 0.83
CA THR A 3 -3.44 -18.27 -0.47
C THR A 3 -3.20 -16.77 -0.44
N LEU A 4 -2.43 -16.25 -1.39
CA LEU A 4 -2.48 -14.82 -1.73
C LEU A 4 -3.68 -14.61 -2.66
N ALA A 5 -4.78 -14.07 -2.14
CA ALA A 5 -6.03 -13.97 -2.88
C ALA A 5 -6.18 -12.67 -3.67
N LEU A 6 -5.67 -11.57 -3.15
CA LEU A 6 -5.81 -10.26 -3.79
C LEU A 6 -4.57 -9.39 -3.51
N ALA A 7 -4.16 -8.64 -4.52
CA ALA A 7 -3.10 -7.64 -4.42
C ALA A 7 -3.57 -6.32 -5.03
N ALA A 8 -3.28 -5.19 -4.39
CA ALA A 8 -3.72 -3.88 -4.88
C ALA A 8 -2.76 -2.75 -4.51
N LYS A 9 -2.76 -1.69 -5.32
CA LYS A 9 -2.26 -0.35 -4.96
C LYS A 9 -3.46 0.50 -4.58
N ILE A 10 -3.45 1.09 -3.40
CA ILE A 10 -4.61 1.80 -2.84
C ILE A 10 -4.22 3.18 -2.31
N THR A 11 -5.14 4.13 -2.44
CA THR A 11 -4.99 5.48 -1.87
C THR A 11 -5.34 5.48 -0.39
N HIS A 12 -4.62 6.27 0.41
CA HIS A 12 -4.90 6.46 1.84
C HIS A 12 -5.00 7.94 2.22
N VAL A 13 -5.38 8.80 1.26
CA VAL A 13 -5.35 10.25 1.51
C VAL A 13 -6.21 10.65 2.70
N PRO A 14 -5.69 11.48 3.63
CA PRO A 14 -6.45 11.97 4.77
C PRO A 14 -7.72 12.75 4.38
N SER A 15 -7.78 13.24 3.13
CA SER A 15 -8.98 13.87 2.59
C SER A 15 -10.18 12.92 2.48
N MET A 16 -9.98 11.60 2.46
CA MET A 16 -11.06 10.62 2.56
C MET A 16 -11.78 10.72 3.90
N TYR A 17 -11.03 10.77 4.99
CA TYR A 17 -11.60 10.98 6.33
C TYR A 17 -12.28 12.35 6.42
N LEU A 18 -11.65 13.42 5.93
CA LEU A 18 -12.24 14.75 5.90
C LEU A 18 -13.56 14.78 5.10
N SER A 19 -13.67 13.98 4.04
CA SER A 19 -14.84 13.86 3.17
C SER A 19 -16.07 13.28 3.89
N GLU A 20 -15.93 12.70 5.07
CA GLU A 20 -17.06 12.15 5.85
C GLU A 20 -17.82 13.21 6.66
N PHE A 21 -17.17 14.34 6.95
CA PHE A 21 -17.73 15.33 7.88
C PHE A 21 -18.44 16.46 7.14
N PRO A 22 -19.56 16.99 7.69
CA PRO A 22 -20.22 18.16 7.13
C PRO A 22 -19.25 19.33 6.97
N GLY A 23 -19.24 19.94 5.79
CA GLY A 23 -18.36 21.05 5.47
C GLY A 23 -18.10 21.16 3.97
N PRO A 24 -17.21 22.06 3.54
CA PRO A 24 -16.93 22.30 2.12
C PRO A 24 -16.41 21.08 1.36
N ASN A 25 -15.77 20.14 2.05
CA ASN A 25 -15.17 18.94 1.48
C ASN A 25 -16.07 17.69 1.62
N PHE A 26 -17.28 17.82 2.16
CA PHE A 26 -18.18 16.68 2.36
C PHE A 26 -18.45 15.97 1.02
N GLY A 27 -18.24 14.66 0.97
CA GLY A 27 -18.42 13.83 -0.21
C GLY A 27 -17.33 13.95 -1.30
N CYS A 28 -16.29 14.78 -1.13
CA CYS A 28 -15.30 15.04 -2.18
C CYS A 28 -14.39 13.84 -2.53
N ARG A 29 -14.45 12.76 -1.74
CA ARG A 29 -13.72 11.50 -1.95
C ARG A 29 -14.61 10.26 -2.00
N GLU A 30 -15.90 10.43 -2.26
CA GLU A 30 -16.85 9.30 -2.32
C GLU A 30 -16.40 8.19 -3.29
N ALA A 31 -15.84 8.54 -4.46
CA ALA A 31 -15.32 7.56 -5.42
C ALA A 31 -14.16 6.70 -4.87
N ALA A 32 -13.25 7.30 -4.08
CA ALA A 32 -12.13 6.58 -3.47
C ALA A 32 -12.61 5.69 -2.31
N ILE A 33 -13.52 6.20 -1.49
CA ILE A 33 -14.15 5.45 -0.39
C ILE A 33 -14.92 4.25 -0.94
N ASN A 34 -15.69 4.44 -2.02
CA ASN A 34 -16.42 3.35 -2.66
C ASN A 34 -15.48 2.34 -3.32
N GLY A 35 -14.32 2.78 -3.84
CA GLY A 35 -13.29 1.87 -4.32
C GLY A 35 -12.73 0.96 -3.23
N HIS A 36 -12.50 1.49 -2.03
CA HIS A 36 -12.11 0.66 -0.88
C HIS A 36 -13.18 -0.36 -0.49
N LYS A 37 -14.45 0.05 -0.46
CA LYS A 37 -15.57 -0.86 -0.18
C LYS A 37 -15.71 -1.95 -1.24
N GLU A 38 -15.44 -1.64 -2.50
CA GLU A 38 -15.45 -2.63 -3.58
C GLU A 38 -14.29 -3.63 -3.45
N ILE A 39 -13.09 -3.17 -3.09
CA ILE A 39 -11.96 -4.06 -2.78
C ILE A 39 -12.28 -4.96 -1.58
N ASP A 40 -12.85 -4.40 -0.50
CA ASP A 40 -13.31 -5.16 0.67
C ASP A 40 -14.33 -6.24 0.27
N ARG A 41 -15.37 -5.88 -0.48
CA ARG A 41 -16.37 -6.84 -0.98
C ARG A 41 -15.71 -8.04 -1.68
N ARG A 42 -14.74 -7.79 -2.56
CA ARG A 42 -13.99 -8.84 -3.26
C ARG A 42 -13.11 -9.66 -2.31
N CYS A 43 -12.43 -9.02 -1.36
CA CYS A 43 -11.67 -9.73 -0.33
C CYS A 43 -12.56 -10.70 0.46
N ARG A 44 -13.78 -10.27 0.85
CA ARG A 44 -14.75 -11.14 1.55
C ARG A 44 -15.21 -12.31 0.68
N GLU A 45 -15.51 -12.08 -0.58
CA GLU A 45 -15.89 -13.14 -1.53
C GLU A 45 -14.78 -14.15 -1.76
N LEU A 46 -13.52 -13.70 -1.73
CA LEU A 46 -12.34 -14.56 -1.81
C LEU A 46 -11.99 -15.25 -0.48
N GLY A 47 -12.73 -14.98 0.60
CA GLY A 47 -12.50 -15.58 1.92
C GLY A 47 -11.23 -15.09 2.61
N VAL A 48 -10.78 -13.86 2.32
CA VAL A 48 -9.62 -13.25 2.99
C VAL A 48 -9.87 -13.14 4.49
N ASP A 49 -8.87 -13.54 5.28
CA ASP A 49 -8.86 -13.47 6.75
C ASP A 49 -7.81 -12.50 7.31
N THR A 50 -6.81 -12.14 6.50
CA THR A 50 -5.70 -11.27 6.90
C THR A 50 -5.38 -10.28 5.80
N ILE A 51 -5.18 -9.01 6.17
CA ILE A 51 -4.69 -7.95 5.30
C ILE A 51 -3.28 -7.57 5.73
N VAL A 52 -2.35 -7.62 4.79
CA VAL A 52 -1.00 -7.07 4.92
C VAL A 52 -0.94 -5.74 4.17
N VAL A 53 -0.48 -4.69 4.84
CA VAL A 53 -0.34 -3.36 4.24
C VAL A 53 1.13 -2.97 4.16
N PHE A 54 1.63 -2.64 2.98
CA PHE A 54 2.86 -1.88 2.81
C PHE A 54 2.51 -0.40 3.01
N ASP A 55 2.89 0.14 4.15
CA ASP A 55 2.47 1.46 4.64
C ASP A 55 3.59 2.49 4.43
N VAL A 56 3.43 3.36 3.43
CA VAL A 56 4.41 4.41 3.11
C VAL A 56 4.52 5.49 4.19
N HIS A 57 3.64 5.55 5.18
CA HIS A 57 3.80 6.48 6.31
C HIS A 57 4.65 5.90 7.44
N TRP A 58 4.96 4.61 7.40
CA TRP A 58 5.92 4.03 8.32
C TRP A 58 7.32 4.06 7.71
N GLN A 59 8.07 5.10 8.04
CA GLN A 59 9.46 5.29 7.61
C GLN A 59 10.44 4.46 8.46
N VAL A 60 11.37 3.77 7.80
CA VAL A 60 12.48 3.06 8.46
C VAL A 60 13.81 3.30 7.76
N ASN A 61 14.90 3.22 8.54
CA ASN A 61 16.25 3.51 8.05
C ASN A 61 17.11 2.26 7.79
N SER A 62 16.76 1.12 8.37
CA SER A 62 17.58 -0.09 8.29
C SER A 62 16.69 -1.33 8.36
N GLU A 63 16.94 -2.31 7.50
CA GLU A 63 16.17 -3.56 7.44
C GLU A 63 14.67 -3.33 7.14
N TYR A 64 13.96 -4.40 6.81
CA TYR A 64 12.50 -4.34 6.66
C TYR A 64 11.82 -4.63 8.00
N HIS A 65 10.86 -3.80 8.39
CA HIS A 65 10.15 -3.93 9.65
C HIS A 65 8.69 -4.32 9.44
N ILE A 66 8.23 -5.32 10.19
CA ILE A 66 6.88 -5.87 10.13
C ILE A 66 6.21 -5.65 11.49
N ASN A 67 5.19 -4.79 11.55
CA ASN A 67 4.36 -4.59 12.74
C ASN A 67 3.23 -5.63 12.75
N CYS A 68 3.37 -6.61 13.64
CA CYS A 68 2.49 -7.75 13.74
C CYS A 68 2.11 -8.03 15.20
N GLY A 69 1.83 -6.97 15.97
CA GLY A 69 1.25 -7.08 17.31
C GLY A 69 0.02 -7.99 17.35
N PRO A 70 -0.32 -8.61 18.49
CA PRO A 70 -1.51 -9.48 18.60
C PRO A 70 -2.82 -8.70 18.44
N GLN A 71 -2.82 -7.41 18.75
CA GLN A 71 -3.94 -6.50 18.64
C GLN A 71 -3.42 -5.07 18.46
N PHE A 72 -4.20 -4.25 17.78
CA PHE A 72 -3.97 -2.81 17.62
C PHE A 72 -5.20 -2.06 18.11
N GLY A 73 -5.01 -0.94 18.78
CA GLY A 73 -6.13 -0.09 19.17
C GLY A 73 -5.68 1.21 19.81
N GLY A 74 -6.46 2.26 19.59
CA GLY A 74 -6.11 3.59 20.08
C GLY A 74 -6.98 4.69 19.47
N THR A 75 -6.50 5.91 19.59
CA THR A 75 -7.09 7.10 18.97
C THR A 75 -6.00 7.88 18.28
N TYR A 76 -6.10 8.00 16.96
CA TYR A 76 -5.07 8.55 16.11
C TYR A 76 -5.38 10.00 15.71
N THR A 77 -4.34 10.84 15.66
CA THR A 77 -4.35 12.14 14.99
C THR A 77 -3.15 12.19 14.07
N SER A 78 -3.35 12.59 12.82
CA SER A 78 -2.25 12.63 11.85
C SER A 78 -1.16 13.59 12.30
N ASN A 79 0.08 13.11 12.34
CA ASN A 79 1.26 13.92 12.59
C ASN A 79 1.54 14.91 11.43
N GLU A 80 1.19 14.52 10.20
CA GLU A 80 1.39 15.33 8.99
C GLU A 80 0.23 16.30 8.74
N LEU A 81 -1.02 15.83 8.86
CA LEU A 81 -2.24 16.59 8.57
C LEU A 81 -3.26 16.48 9.72
N PRO A 82 -2.95 17.01 10.93
CA PRO A 82 -3.82 16.89 12.11
C PRO A 82 -5.18 17.58 11.97
N HIS A 83 -5.31 18.48 11.01
CA HIS A 83 -6.56 19.17 10.68
C HIS A 83 -7.44 18.38 9.69
N PHE A 84 -6.91 17.32 9.08
CA PHE A 84 -7.68 16.38 8.27
C PHE A 84 -8.11 15.20 9.16
N ILE A 85 -7.15 14.44 9.71
CA ILE A 85 -7.44 13.33 10.62
C ILE A 85 -7.17 13.76 12.05
N LYS A 86 -8.25 13.86 12.83
CA LYS A 86 -8.21 14.21 14.25
C LYS A 86 -9.06 13.23 15.06
N ASN A 87 -8.48 12.73 16.15
CA ASN A 87 -9.15 11.87 17.14
C ASN A 87 -9.89 10.67 16.51
N MET A 88 -9.29 10.01 15.53
CA MET A 88 -9.87 8.87 14.85
C MET A 88 -9.67 7.60 15.69
N PRO A 89 -10.72 7.02 16.30
CA PRO A 89 -10.59 5.77 17.02
C PRO A 89 -10.37 4.61 16.06
N TYR A 90 -9.59 3.62 16.49
CA TYR A 90 -9.36 2.39 15.75
C TYR A 90 -9.16 1.20 16.68
N ALA A 91 -9.48 0.00 16.20
CA ALA A 91 -9.23 -1.26 16.87
C ALA A 91 -9.22 -2.38 15.82
N TYR A 92 -8.14 -3.18 15.76
CA TYR A 92 -8.00 -4.28 14.80
C TYR A 92 -7.26 -5.46 15.45
N PRO A 93 -7.68 -6.71 15.20
CA PRO A 93 -6.88 -7.87 15.55
C PRO A 93 -5.60 -7.89 14.70
N GLY A 94 -4.48 -8.31 15.28
CA GLY A 94 -3.24 -8.46 14.52
C GLY A 94 -2.87 -9.92 14.25
N ASN A 95 -1.75 -10.15 13.58
CA ASN A 95 -1.33 -11.50 13.19
C ASN A 95 0.18 -11.74 13.42
N PRO A 96 0.60 -12.03 14.67
CA PRO A 96 2.00 -12.34 14.99
C PRO A 96 2.54 -13.52 14.20
N ALA A 97 1.72 -14.57 13.99
CA ALA A 97 2.14 -15.79 13.32
C ALA A 97 2.61 -15.53 11.88
N LEU A 98 1.79 -14.85 11.07
CA LEU A 98 2.18 -14.52 9.70
C LEU A 98 3.32 -13.48 9.68
N GLY A 99 3.33 -12.50 10.59
CA GLY A 99 4.38 -11.49 10.64
C GLY A 99 5.79 -12.08 10.86
N HIS A 100 5.92 -13.02 11.81
CA HIS A 100 7.17 -13.73 12.04
C HIS A 100 7.55 -14.64 10.85
N LEU A 101 6.58 -15.34 10.24
CA LEU A 101 6.84 -16.14 9.03
C LEU A 101 7.39 -15.29 7.87
N ILE A 102 6.88 -14.08 7.66
CA ILE A 102 7.39 -13.16 6.64
C ILE A 102 8.85 -12.80 6.93
N ALA A 103 9.18 -12.45 8.17
CA ALA A 103 10.56 -12.12 8.56
C ALA A 103 11.51 -13.31 8.38
N ASP A 104 11.10 -14.51 8.77
CA ASP A 104 11.90 -15.73 8.64
C ASP A 104 12.21 -16.04 7.18
N VAL A 105 11.18 -16.06 6.31
CA VAL A 105 11.34 -16.32 4.87
C VAL A 105 12.21 -15.27 4.20
N ALA A 106 12.02 -13.98 4.53
CA ALA A 106 12.85 -12.91 4.00
C ALA A 106 14.32 -13.09 4.39
N ASN A 107 14.59 -13.39 5.66
CA ASN A 107 15.95 -13.60 6.16
C ASN A 107 16.61 -14.84 5.52
N GLU A 108 15.88 -15.93 5.31
CA GLU A 108 16.36 -17.11 4.57
C GLU A 108 16.69 -16.79 3.11
N MET A 109 15.95 -15.87 2.50
CA MET A 109 16.22 -15.34 1.16
C MET A 109 17.36 -14.29 1.14
N GLY A 110 17.98 -14.01 2.30
CA GLY A 110 19.05 -13.05 2.46
C GLY A 110 18.60 -11.58 2.49
N VAL A 111 17.33 -11.31 2.76
CA VAL A 111 16.75 -9.97 2.91
C VAL A 111 16.52 -9.69 4.40
N LYS A 112 17.30 -8.78 4.99
CA LYS A 112 17.29 -8.54 6.44
C LYS A 112 15.99 -7.90 6.89
N SER A 113 15.31 -8.59 7.82
CA SER A 113 13.96 -8.21 8.26
C SER A 113 13.72 -8.50 9.74
N ARG A 114 12.86 -7.72 10.39
CA ARG A 114 12.43 -7.88 11.79
C ARG A 114 10.92 -7.82 11.93
N ALA A 115 10.36 -8.78 12.65
CA ALA A 115 8.96 -8.78 13.06
C ALA A 115 8.81 -8.27 14.50
N HIS A 116 7.80 -7.43 14.71
CA HIS A 116 7.51 -6.73 15.95
C HIS A 116 6.13 -7.14 16.45
N SER A 117 6.08 -8.11 17.36
CA SER A 117 4.82 -8.56 17.99
C SER A 117 4.66 -8.16 19.45
N ASP A 118 5.77 -7.79 20.12
CA ASP A 118 5.80 -7.40 21.54
C ASP A 118 6.43 -6.01 21.67
N THR A 119 5.69 -5.01 21.20
CA THR A 119 6.12 -3.61 21.18
C THR A 119 4.93 -2.67 21.42
N THR A 120 5.22 -1.39 21.65
CA THR A 120 4.21 -0.32 21.71
C THR A 120 3.98 0.34 20.36
N LEU A 121 4.41 -0.26 19.25
CA LEU A 121 4.25 0.33 17.92
C LEU A 121 2.77 0.38 17.54
N GLU A 122 2.29 1.59 17.25
CA GLU A 122 0.97 1.83 16.72
C GLU A 122 0.93 1.64 15.19
N LEU A 123 -0.25 1.80 14.60
CA LEU A 123 -0.42 1.80 13.15
C LEU A 123 -0.37 3.23 12.62
N GLU A 124 0.31 3.42 11.50
CA GLU A 124 0.33 4.70 10.78
C GLU A 124 -0.91 4.86 9.91
N TYR A 125 -1.17 6.10 9.48
CA TYR A 125 -2.42 6.40 8.80
C TYR A 125 -2.53 5.78 7.40
N GLY A 126 -1.41 5.42 6.77
CA GLY A 126 -1.40 4.64 5.54
C GLY A 126 -2.08 3.27 5.71
N THR A 127 -2.01 2.67 6.90
CA THR A 127 -2.78 1.47 7.25
C THR A 127 -4.16 1.83 7.78
N LEU A 128 -4.28 2.85 8.64
CA LEU A 128 -5.55 3.15 9.33
C LEU A 128 -6.65 3.63 8.39
N VAL A 129 -6.33 4.44 7.37
CA VAL A 129 -7.33 4.98 6.44
C VAL A 129 -7.98 3.85 5.62
N PRO A 130 -7.23 2.94 4.97
CA PRO A 130 -7.83 1.75 4.35
C PRO A 130 -8.68 0.92 5.31
N MET A 131 -8.15 0.62 6.51
CA MET A 131 -8.83 -0.24 7.46
C MET A 131 -10.13 0.36 8.00
N ARG A 132 -10.23 1.70 8.07
CA ARG A 132 -11.49 2.39 8.40
C ARG A 132 -12.62 2.04 7.45
N TYR A 133 -12.33 1.88 6.16
CA TYR A 133 -13.35 1.63 5.13
C TYR A 133 -13.52 0.14 4.81
N MET A 134 -12.51 -0.68 5.07
CA MET A 134 -12.52 -2.11 4.75
C MET A 134 -12.76 -3.03 5.96
N ASN A 135 -12.35 -2.60 7.16
CA ASN A 135 -12.24 -3.49 8.33
C ASN A 135 -12.91 -2.93 9.59
N ALA A 136 -13.96 -2.12 9.44
CA ALA A 136 -14.67 -1.51 10.57
C ALA A 136 -15.35 -2.53 11.49
N ASP A 137 -15.66 -3.73 10.98
CA ASP A 137 -16.24 -4.85 11.71
C ASP A 137 -15.18 -5.80 12.29
N GLN A 138 -13.89 -5.48 12.15
CA GLN A 138 -12.75 -6.29 12.62
C GLN A 138 -12.72 -7.71 12.04
N HIS A 139 -13.26 -7.89 10.83
CA HIS A 139 -13.25 -9.19 10.13
C HIS A 139 -11.82 -9.66 9.80
N TYR A 140 -10.94 -8.75 9.41
CA TYR A 140 -9.56 -9.07 9.03
C TYR A 140 -8.58 -8.89 10.20
N LYS A 141 -7.62 -9.80 10.31
CA LYS A 141 -6.36 -9.52 11.01
C LYS A 141 -5.51 -8.56 10.18
N VAL A 142 -4.76 -7.68 10.85
CA VAL A 142 -3.95 -6.67 10.19
C VAL A 142 -2.46 -6.90 10.47
N ILE A 143 -1.65 -6.75 9.44
CA ILE A 143 -0.19 -6.57 9.54
C ILE A 143 0.16 -5.30 8.79
N SER A 144 0.93 -4.42 9.41
CA SER A 144 1.52 -3.27 8.72
C SER A 144 3.01 -3.53 8.52
N ILE A 145 3.52 -3.21 7.35
CA ILE A 145 4.94 -3.34 7.00
C ILE A 145 5.39 -1.98 6.48
N SER A 146 6.57 -1.54 6.91
CA SER A 146 7.13 -0.28 6.44
C SER A 146 7.26 -0.26 4.92
N GLY A 147 6.59 0.71 4.29
CA GLY A 147 6.61 0.96 2.85
C GLY A 147 7.43 2.19 2.46
N TRP A 148 8.09 2.85 3.41
CA TRP A 148 9.04 3.94 3.18
C TRP A 148 10.40 3.58 3.79
N CYS A 149 11.35 3.26 2.93
CA CYS A 149 12.59 2.57 3.30
C CYS A 149 13.84 3.35 2.86
N ASP A 150 14.09 4.55 3.42
CA ASP A 150 15.07 5.57 3.01
C ASP A 150 16.41 5.10 2.40
N TRP A 151 17.02 4.06 2.97
CA TRP A 151 18.36 3.59 2.59
C TRP A 151 18.35 2.24 1.87
N HIS A 152 17.19 1.77 1.45
CA HIS A 152 17.03 0.50 0.75
C HIS A 152 17.06 0.70 -0.76
N ASP A 153 17.41 -0.36 -1.49
CA ASP A 153 17.30 -0.40 -2.94
C ASP A 153 15.95 -1.01 -3.37
N LEU A 154 15.35 -0.47 -4.44
CA LEU A 154 14.04 -0.92 -4.93
C LEU A 154 14.02 -2.39 -5.37
N HIS A 155 15.12 -2.91 -5.91
CA HIS A 155 15.19 -4.33 -6.26
C HIS A 155 15.24 -5.21 -4.99
N GLU A 156 15.88 -4.76 -3.92
CA GLU A 156 15.79 -5.45 -2.63
C GLU A 156 14.36 -5.41 -2.06
N SER A 157 13.63 -4.31 -2.24
CA SER A 157 12.20 -4.24 -1.86
C SER A 157 11.33 -5.19 -2.70
N GLY A 158 11.64 -5.34 -3.99
CA GLY A 158 11.04 -6.40 -4.81
C GLY A 158 11.33 -7.80 -4.27
N ARG A 159 12.57 -8.08 -3.84
CA ARG A 159 12.91 -9.37 -3.19
C ARG A 159 12.17 -9.58 -1.87
N PHE A 160 11.97 -8.52 -1.09
CA PHE A 160 11.16 -8.56 0.12
C PHE A 160 9.69 -8.88 -0.20
N GLY A 161 9.10 -8.24 -1.22
CA GLY A 161 7.76 -8.57 -1.70
C GLY A 161 7.60 -10.03 -2.12
N LEU A 162 8.60 -10.61 -2.81
CA LEU A 162 8.61 -12.04 -3.11
C LEU A 162 8.65 -12.90 -1.84
N ALA A 163 9.40 -12.49 -0.82
CA ALA A 163 9.45 -13.19 0.47
C ALA A 163 8.09 -13.19 1.17
N VAL A 164 7.35 -12.07 1.13
CA VAL A 164 5.97 -11.98 1.63
C VAL A 164 5.08 -13.03 0.96
N ARG A 165 5.13 -13.13 -0.37
CA ARG A 165 4.33 -14.13 -1.11
C ARG A 165 4.68 -15.56 -0.71
N ARG A 166 5.99 -15.87 -0.62
CA ARG A 166 6.44 -17.21 -0.24
C ARG A 166 6.03 -17.57 1.18
N ALA A 167 6.11 -16.63 2.13
CA ALA A 167 5.61 -16.85 3.49
C ALA A 167 4.11 -17.21 3.50
N ILE A 168 3.31 -16.50 2.70
CA ILE A 168 1.87 -16.76 2.58
C ILE A 168 1.59 -18.12 1.94
N GLU A 169 2.11 -18.38 0.75
CA GLU A 169 1.73 -19.57 -0.04
C GLU A 169 2.39 -20.86 0.48
N GLU A 170 3.63 -20.79 0.99
CA GLU A 170 4.41 -21.97 1.36
C GLU A 170 4.26 -22.36 2.84
N ARG A 171 4.04 -21.39 3.75
CA ARG A 171 4.16 -21.63 5.20
C ARG A 171 2.96 -21.22 6.04
N TYR A 172 2.12 -20.33 5.55
CA TYR A 172 0.96 -19.86 6.29
C TYR A 172 -0.28 -20.75 6.07
N GLU A 173 -1.23 -20.70 7.00
CA GLU A 173 -2.54 -21.31 6.89
C GLU A 173 -3.61 -20.22 6.97
N GLY A 174 -4.03 -19.73 5.80
CA GLY A 174 -5.04 -18.69 5.68
C GLY A 174 -5.05 -18.05 4.30
N THR A 175 -5.98 -17.12 4.11
CA THR A 175 -6.18 -16.39 2.87
C THR A 175 -5.87 -14.91 3.09
N VAL A 176 -4.90 -14.40 2.34
CA VAL A 176 -4.29 -13.08 2.58
C VAL A 176 -4.54 -12.16 1.40
N ALA A 177 -4.84 -10.90 1.69
CA ALA A 177 -4.74 -9.81 0.73
C ALA A 177 -3.54 -8.91 1.08
N VAL A 178 -2.85 -8.38 0.07
CA VAL A 178 -1.67 -7.50 0.25
C VAL A 178 -1.92 -6.18 -0.45
N PHE A 179 -1.81 -5.07 0.28
CA PHE A 179 -2.04 -3.73 -0.25
C PHE A 179 -0.78 -2.87 -0.17
N ALA A 180 -0.36 -2.34 -1.31
CA ALA A 180 0.53 -1.19 -1.36
C ALA A 180 -0.30 0.06 -1.08
N SER A 181 -0.22 0.57 0.15
CA SER A 181 -0.92 1.77 0.57
C SER A 181 0.03 2.95 0.37
N GLY A 182 -0.14 3.57 -0.78
CA GLY A 182 0.82 4.47 -1.41
C GLY A 182 0.13 5.17 -2.58
N SER A 183 0.48 6.42 -2.78
CA SER A 183 0.10 7.19 -3.94
C SER A 183 1.12 7.04 -5.07
N LEU A 184 0.92 7.83 -6.13
CA LEU A 184 1.78 7.94 -7.30
C LEU A 184 2.77 9.10 -7.10
N SER A 185 2.72 10.13 -7.94
CA SER A 185 3.53 11.34 -7.73
C SER A 185 3.16 12.01 -6.41
N HIS A 186 4.15 12.44 -5.63
CA HIS A 186 3.95 12.86 -4.25
C HIS A 186 4.66 14.18 -3.90
N HIS A 187 4.40 15.20 -4.72
CA HIS A 187 4.72 16.57 -4.34
C HIS A 187 3.49 17.26 -3.74
N PHE A 188 3.54 17.60 -2.46
CA PHE A 188 2.46 18.36 -1.82
C PHE A 188 2.39 19.80 -2.32
N ALA A 189 1.25 20.44 -2.12
CA ALA A 189 1.14 21.88 -2.32
C ALA A 189 2.11 22.66 -1.42
N ASP A 190 2.71 23.71 -1.96
CA ASP A 190 3.56 24.61 -1.17
C ASP A 190 2.77 25.24 -0.02
N ASN A 191 3.50 25.61 1.04
CA ASN A 191 2.92 26.25 2.21
C ASN A 191 2.06 27.47 1.82
N GLY A 192 0.82 27.50 2.32
CA GLY A 192 -0.17 28.55 2.02
C GLY A 192 -1.05 28.29 0.80
N ARG A 193 -0.79 27.23 0.01
CA ARG A 193 -1.53 26.94 -1.24
C ARG A 193 -2.39 25.66 -1.17
N ALA A 194 -2.40 24.97 -0.04
CA ALA A 194 -3.14 23.71 0.12
C ALA A 194 -4.61 23.75 -0.38
N PRO A 195 -5.41 24.82 -0.13
CA PRO A 195 -6.77 24.89 -0.67
C PRO A 195 -6.85 24.85 -2.20
N GLU A 196 -5.86 25.39 -2.93
CA GLU A 196 -5.82 25.41 -4.40
C GLU A 196 -5.65 24.02 -5.02
N PHE A 197 -5.02 23.12 -4.25
CA PHE A 197 -4.63 21.77 -4.68
C PHE A 197 -5.47 20.67 -4.06
N MET A 198 -6.55 21.02 -3.33
CA MET A 198 -7.44 20.04 -2.71
C MET A 198 -7.88 18.94 -3.68
N HIS A 199 -8.05 19.25 -4.97
CA HIS A 199 -8.45 18.30 -6.02
C HIS A 199 -7.49 18.26 -7.22
N LYS A 200 -6.24 18.67 -7.05
CA LYS A 200 -5.25 18.75 -8.13
C LYS A 200 -3.96 18.03 -7.79
N VAL A 201 -3.24 17.66 -8.83
CA VAL A 201 -1.83 17.28 -8.80
C VAL A 201 -0.99 18.55 -8.86
N TYR A 202 0.20 18.53 -8.27
CA TYR A 202 1.02 19.71 -8.08
C TYR A 202 1.47 20.35 -9.41
N ASP A 203 1.90 19.54 -10.36
CA ASP A 203 2.42 20.01 -11.66
C ASP A 203 1.83 19.16 -12.81
N PRO A 204 1.51 19.76 -13.97
CA PRO A 204 1.05 19.03 -15.15
C PRO A 204 2.02 17.92 -15.60
N PHE A 205 3.33 18.09 -15.43
CA PHE A 205 4.31 17.04 -15.72
C PHE A 205 4.01 15.78 -14.90
N LEU A 206 3.82 15.93 -13.59
CA LEU A 206 3.51 14.82 -12.69
C LEU A 206 2.23 14.12 -13.11
N GLU A 207 1.17 14.88 -13.40
CA GLU A 207 -0.10 14.31 -13.87
C GLU A 207 0.07 13.51 -15.17
N GLN A 208 0.84 14.02 -16.14
CA GLN A 208 1.07 13.29 -17.40
C GLN A 208 1.86 12.01 -17.19
N VAL A 209 2.88 12.02 -16.32
CA VAL A 209 3.68 10.82 -16.03
C VAL A 209 2.84 9.79 -15.25
N ASP A 210 2.06 10.20 -14.27
CA ASP A 210 1.13 9.33 -13.55
C ASP A 210 0.14 8.65 -14.51
N ARG A 211 -0.46 9.43 -15.42
CA ARG A 211 -1.37 8.88 -16.44
C ARG A 211 -0.65 7.89 -17.35
N ARG A 212 0.61 8.14 -17.69
CA ARG A 212 1.42 7.18 -18.46
C ARG A 212 1.68 5.90 -17.67
N VAL A 213 1.95 6.00 -16.38
CA VAL A 213 2.08 4.84 -15.48
C VAL A 213 0.81 4.00 -15.50
N VAL A 214 -0.36 4.63 -15.32
CA VAL A 214 -1.67 3.95 -15.35
C VAL A 214 -1.89 3.23 -16.67
N GLN A 215 -1.61 3.87 -17.81
CA GLN A 215 -1.72 3.25 -19.13
C GLN A 215 -0.81 2.02 -19.29
N LEU A 216 0.41 2.07 -18.76
CA LEU A 216 1.34 0.93 -18.80
C LEU A 216 0.80 -0.22 -17.95
N TRP A 217 0.22 0.07 -16.78
CA TRP A 217 -0.39 -0.92 -15.90
C TRP A 217 -1.62 -1.59 -16.54
N GLU A 218 -2.54 -0.80 -17.10
CA GLU A 218 -3.72 -1.31 -17.81
C GLU A 218 -3.35 -2.16 -19.03
N ALA A 219 -2.24 -1.84 -19.70
CA ALA A 219 -1.73 -2.60 -20.85
C ALA A 219 -0.86 -3.81 -20.47
N GLY A 220 -0.48 -3.98 -19.20
CA GLY A 220 0.45 -5.03 -18.77
C GLY A 220 1.90 -4.81 -19.26
N GLU A 221 2.29 -3.58 -19.55
CA GLU A 221 3.60 -3.20 -20.10
C GLU A 221 4.66 -3.05 -18.99
N TRP A 222 4.87 -4.13 -18.23
CA TRP A 222 5.65 -4.14 -17.00
C TRP A 222 7.14 -3.90 -17.21
N LYS A 223 7.72 -4.43 -18.29
CA LYS A 223 9.15 -4.22 -18.59
C LYS A 223 9.47 -2.73 -18.72
N THR A 224 8.58 -1.97 -19.35
CA THR A 224 8.72 -0.51 -19.46
C THR A 224 8.53 0.16 -18.11
N PHE A 225 7.47 -0.18 -17.37
CA PHE A 225 7.22 0.44 -16.06
C PHE A 225 8.34 0.17 -15.05
N VAL A 226 8.80 -1.08 -14.92
CA VAL A 226 9.91 -1.46 -14.03
C VAL A 226 11.19 -0.72 -14.40
N GLY A 227 11.49 -0.54 -15.69
CA GLY A 227 12.62 0.25 -16.14
C GLY A 227 12.49 1.75 -15.83
N MET A 228 11.26 2.27 -15.75
CA MET A 228 10.99 3.66 -15.38
C MET A 228 11.01 3.89 -13.86
N LEU A 229 10.73 2.85 -13.06
CA LEU A 229 10.42 2.97 -11.63
C LEU A 229 11.47 3.77 -10.82
N PRO A 230 12.80 3.55 -10.95
CA PRO A 230 13.78 4.32 -10.18
C PRO A 230 13.76 5.82 -10.54
N MET A 231 13.57 6.13 -11.82
CA MET A 231 13.52 7.52 -12.26
C MET A 231 12.20 8.19 -11.94
N TYR A 232 11.11 7.42 -11.97
CA TYR A 232 9.82 7.88 -11.51
C TYR A 232 9.87 8.24 -10.02
N ALA A 233 10.43 7.36 -9.17
CA ALA A 233 10.58 7.62 -7.74
C ALA A 233 11.32 8.94 -7.48
N ASP A 234 12.48 9.15 -8.11
CA ASP A 234 13.29 10.37 -7.96
C ASP A 234 12.61 11.61 -8.56
N LYS A 235 12.13 11.54 -9.81
CA LYS A 235 11.67 12.73 -10.56
C LYS A 235 10.20 13.08 -10.37
N CYS A 236 9.40 12.15 -9.86
CA CYS A 236 8.00 12.41 -9.54
C CYS A 236 7.76 12.48 -8.03
N TRP A 237 8.83 12.43 -7.22
CA TRP A 237 8.77 12.28 -5.77
C TRP A 237 7.79 11.18 -5.41
N GLY A 238 8.01 9.96 -5.91
CA GLY A 238 7.08 8.87 -5.64
C GLY A 238 6.94 8.67 -4.12
N GLU A 239 5.71 8.46 -3.63
CA GLU A 239 5.49 8.37 -2.18
C GLU A 239 6.28 7.20 -1.56
N GLY A 240 6.98 7.46 -0.46
CA GLY A 240 7.88 6.47 0.16
C GLY A 240 8.94 5.93 -0.81
N ASP A 241 9.40 6.76 -1.75
CA ASP A 241 10.32 6.41 -2.85
C ASP A 241 9.85 5.22 -3.70
N MET A 242 8.54 4.94 -3.72
CA MET A 242 7.90 3.80 -4.41
C MET A 242 8.30 2.41 -3.90
N HIS A 243 8.81 2.30 -2.66
CA HIS A 243 9.16 1.02 -2.06
C HIS A 243 7.96 0.08 -1.94
N ASP A 244 6.79 0.57 -1.56
CA ASP A 244 5.53 -0.19 -1.52
C ASP A 244 5.17 -0.82 -2.88
N THR A 245 5.41 -0.08 -3.96
CA THR A 245 5.13 -0.47 -5.34
C THR A 245 6.14 -1.50 -5.81
N ALA A 246 7.42 -1.32 -5.46
CA ALA A 246 8.43 -2.34 -5.67
C ALA A 246 8.09 -3.64 -4.93
N MET A 247 7.68 -3.58 -3.66
CA MET A 247 7.24 -4.75 -2.91
C MET A 247 6.04 -5.43 -3.57
N LEU A 248 5.03 -4.67 -3.99
CA LEU A 248 3.87 -5.20 -4.71
C LEU A 248 4.25 -5.88 -6.03
N LEU A 249 5.14 -5.29 -6.83
CA LEU A 249 5.61 -5.91 -8.06
C LEU A 249 6.41 -7.19 -7.76
N GLY A 250 7.27 -7.16 -6.74
CA GLY A 250 8.05 -8.32 -6.31
C GLY A 250 7.18 -9.50 -5.89
N LEU A 251 6.12 -9.23 -5.14
CA LEU A 251 5.06 -10.17 -4.78
C LEU A 251 4.44 -10.84 -6.03
N LEU A 252 4.32 -10.11 -7.13
CA LEU A 252 3.64 -10.55 -8.36
C LEU A 252 4.56 -11.13 -9.44
N GLY A 253 5.88 -11.15 -9.20
CA GLY A 253 6.87 -11.70 -10.14
C GLY A 253 7.74 -10.66 -10.86
N TRP A 254 7.74 -9.42 -10.38
CA TRP A 254 8.58 -8.30 -10.81
C TRP A 254 8.43 -8.00 -12.32
N ASP A 255 9.54 -7.96 -13.06
CA ASP A 255 9.61 -7.70 -14.50
C ASP A 255 9.04 -8.83 -15.37
N ARG A 256 8.65 -9.95 -14.75
CA ARG A 256 7.99 -11.10 -15.40
C ARG A 256 6.50 -11.17 -15.11
N TYR A 257 5.96 -10.23 -14.34
CA TYR A 257 4.52 -10.04 -14.25
C TYR A 257 3.98 -9.59 -15.62
N THR A 258 2.80 -10.08 -16.00
CA THR A 258 2.24 -9.88 -17.35
C THR A 258 0.75 -9.55 -17.37
N ALA A 259 0.07 -9.63 -16.23
CA ALA A 259 -1.36 -9.35 -16.20
C ALA A 259 -1.63 -7.83 -16.28
N PRO A 260 -2.69 -7.42 -17.00
CA PRO A 260 -3.17 -6.04 -16.97
C PRO A 260 -3.82 -5.72 -15.62
N VAL A 261 -3.70 -4.47 -15.18
CA VAL A 261 -4.29 -3.97 -13.92
C VAL A 261 -5.72 -3.49 -14.13
N GLU A 262 -6.58 -3.75 -13.15
CA GLU A 262 -7.94 -3.21 -13.11
C GLU A 262 -7.99 -1.94 -12.24
N ILE A 263 -8.43 -0.83 -12.82
CA ILE A 263 -8.60 0.43 -12.09
C ILE A 263 -9.99 0.46 -11.44
N VAL A 264 -10.04 0.41 -10.10
CA VAL A 264 -11.28 0.40 -9.32
C VAL A 264 -11.76 1.83 -9.03
N THR A 265 -10.83 2.73 -8.69
CA THR A 265 -11.10 4.16 -8.61
C THR A 265 -10.21 4.86 -9.64
N PRO A 266 -10.79 5.58 -10.63
CA PRO A 266 -10.02 6.33 -11.61
C PRO A 266 -9.00 7.27 -10.95
N TYR A 267 -7.86 7.45 -11.61
CA TYR A 267 -6.81 8.38 -11.17
C TYR A 267 -7.36 9.79 -10.85
N PHE A 268 -6.96 10.35 -9.71
CA PHE A 268 -7.38 11.68 -9.28
C PHE A 268 -6.29 12.42 -8.50
N GLY A 269 -6.36 13.76 -8.46
CA GLY A 269 -5.46 14.59 -7.65
C GLY A 269 -5.99 14.85 -6.24
N SER A 270 -5.10 14.85 -5.25
CA SER A 270 -5.43 15.24 -3.87
C SER A 270 -4.25 15.93 -3.20
N SER A 271 -4.43 17.19 -2.78
CA SER A 271 -3.40 17.95 -2.06
C SER A 271 -2.05 18.09 -2.78
N GLY A 272 -2.04 17.96 -4.11
CA GLY A 272 -0.82 17.98 -4.94
C GLY A 272 -0.37 16.60 -5.43
N THR A 273 -0.92 15.51 -4.89
CA THR A 273 -0.42 14.14 -5.13
C THR A 273 -1.38 13.34 -6.02
N GLY A 274 -0.84 12.35 -6.74
CA GLY A 274 -1.59 11.50 -7.67
C GLY A 274 -2.12 10.23 -6.99
N GLN A 275 -3.42 9.97 -7.06
CA GLN A 275 -4.10 8.95 -6.26
C GLN A 275 -4.86 7.96 -7.11
N ILE A 276 -4.96 6.70 -6.65
CA ILE A 276 -5.64 5.62 -7.37
C ILE A 276 -6.04 4.48 -6.43
N ASN A 277 -7.04 3.69 -6.83
CA ASN A 277 -7.22 2.32 -6.34
C ASN A 277 -7.16 1.37 -7.53
N ALA A 278 -6.24 0.42 -7.51
CA ALA A 278 -5.97 -0.47 -8.64
C ALA A 278 -5.69 -1.90 -8.14
N ILE A 279 -6.42 -2.87 -8.67
CA ILE A 279 -6.25 -4.29 -8.36
C ILE A 279 -5.29 -4.91 -9.38
N PHE A 280 -4.27 -5.57 -8.87
CA PHE A 280 -3.28 -6.30 -9.64
C PHE A 280 -3.64 -7.79 -9.56
N PRO A 281 -4.11 -8.41 -10.67
CA PRO A 281 -4.48 -9.82 -10.65
C PRO A 281 -3.35 -10.71 -10.14
N VAL A 282 -3.64 -11.54 -9.15
CA VAL A 282 -2.66 -12.50 -8.62
C VAL A 282 -2.52 -13.65 -9.60
N THR A 283 -1.38 -13.73 -10.29
CA THR A 283 -1.03 -14.82 -11.21
C THR A 283 -0.02 -15.76 -10.58
N PRO A 284 0.09 -17.03 -11.04
CA PRO A 284 1.18 -17.91 -10.65
C PRO A 284 2.54 -17.23 -10.84
N LEU A 285 3.48 -17.45 -9.92
CA LEU A 285 4.84 -16.94 -10.09
C LEU A 285 5.48 -17.57 -11.33
N PRO A 286 6.21 -16.79 -12.14
CA PRO A 286 6.97 -17.35 -13.25
C PRO A 286 8.07 -18.29 -12.73
N ALA A 287 8.28 -19.42 -13.42
CA ALA A 287 9.27 -20.42 -13.06
C ALA A 287 10.65 -19.79 -12.84
N PRO A 288 11.50 -20.27 -11.91
CA PRO A 288 12.83 -19.71 -11.70
C PRO A 288 13.59 -19.62 -13.03
N ALA A 289 14.32 -18.53 -13.25
CA ALA A 289 15.20 -18.44 -14.42
C ALA A 289 16.18 -19.61 -14.36
N THR A 290 16.24 -20.43 -15.42
CA THR A 290 17.27 -21.46 -15.55
C THR A 290 18.62 -20.75 -15.65
N ALA A 291 19.49 -21.01 -14.67
CA ALA A 291 20.87 -20.52 -14.66
C ALA A 291 21.68 -21.06 -15.84
#